data_AF-A0A9C8WIQ1-F1
#
_entry.id   AF-A0A9C8WIQ1-F1
#
_cell.length_a   1.000
_cell.length_b   1.000
_cell.length_c   1.000
_cell.angle_alpha   90.00
_cell.angle_beta   90.00
_cell.angle_gamma   90.00
#
_symmetry.space_group_name_H-M   'P 1'
#
loop_
_entity.id
_entity.type
_entity.pdbx_description
1 polymer ?
#
loop_
_entity_poly.entity_id
_entity_poly.type
_entity_poly.pdbx_seq_one_letter_code
_entity_poly.pdbx_strand_id
1 'polypeptide(L)'
;MFWFDPMYFVFALPALILGFWAQMKVKSAFDKYSRVRARSGMSGAAAARRVLDSNGLYNVDIQPVQGFLSDHYDPRTKVLRLSPQVYQSSSLAAVGVAAHEAGHAIQDAKGYLPLQARTAMVPAVQFGSWLGPLVFAAGWFLMYLTRGQ
;
A
#
# COMPACT_ATOMS: atom_id res chain seq x y z
N MET A 1 -39.30 -3.14 6.02
CA MET A 1 -38.41 -4.25 5.63
C MET A 1 -37.37 -3.73 4.64
N PHE A 2 -36.39 -2.96 5.12
CA PHE A 2 -35.08 -2.71 4.49
C PHE A 2 -34.17 -2.22 5.61
N TRP A 3 -33.21 -3.06 6.02
CA TRP A 3 -32.24 -2.78 7.08
C TRP A 3 -31.10 -1.86 6.62
N PHE A 4 -31.16 -1.32 5.40
CA PHE A 4 -30.19 -0.37 4.86
C PHE A 4 -30.94 0.72 4.09
N ASP A 5 -30.63 1.98 4.40
CA ASP A 5 -31.20 3.14 3.70
C ASP A 5 -30.67 3.18 2.25
N PRO A 6 -31.54 3.21 1.22
CA PRO A 6 -31.10 3.33 -0.18
C PRO A 6 -30.14 4.50 -0.43
N MET A 7 -30.25 5.60 0.32
CA MET A 7 -29.33 6.75 0.22
C MET A 7 -27.90 6.40 0.62
N TYR A 8 -27.70 5.45 1.54
CA TYR A 8 -26.37 4.98 1.93
C TYR A 8 -25.62 4.39 0.73
N PHE A 9 -26.29 3.55 -0.06
CA PHE A 9 -25.67 2.97 -1.25
C PHE A 9 -25.40 4.03 -2.32
N VAL A 10 -26.25 5.03 -2.48
CA VAL A 10 -25.99 6.13 -3.44
C VAL A 10 -24.66 6.82 -3.15
N PHE A 11 -24.32 7.04 -1.88
CA PHE A 11 -23.04 7.68 -1.50
C PHE A 11 -21.85 6.70 -1.43
N ALA A 12 -22.06 5.48 -0.92
CA ALA A 12 -20.97 4.54 -0.71
C ALA A 12 -20.58 3.77 -1.98
N LEU A 13 -21.55 3.41 -2.82
CA LEU A 13 -21.36 2.52 -3.97
C LEU A 13 -20.38 3.09 -5.02
N PRO A 14 -20.40 4.41 -5.37
CA PRO A 14 -19.42 4.96 -6.29
C PRO A 14 -17.97 4.79 -5.81
N ALA A 15 -17.72 5.09 -4.53
CA ALA A 15 -16.39 4.94 -3.93
C ALA A 15 -15.95 3.47 -3.87
N LEU A 16 -16.86 2.56 -3.50
CA LEU A 16 -16.61 1.12 -3.47
C LEU A 16 -16.30 0.56 -4.86
N ILE A 17 -17.07 0.94 -5.89
CA ILE A 17 -16.84 0.52 -7.27
C ILE A 17 -15.47 1.00 -7.76
N LEU A 18 -15.13 2.27 -7.53
CA LEU A 18 -13.83 2.82 -7.91
C LEU A 18 -12.68 2.11 -7.19
N GLY A 19 -12.81 1.86 -5.88
CA GLY A 19 -11.82 1.14 -5.10
C GLY A 19 -11.60 -0.29 -5.59
N PHE A 20 -12.69 -1.03 -5.84
CA PHE A 20 -12.62 -2.38 -6.38
C PHE A 20 -12.00 -2.41 -7.77
N TRP A 21 -12.40 -1.49 -8.65
CA TRP A 21 -11.83 -1.37 -9.99
C TRP A 21 -10.33 -1.05 -9.95
N ALA A 22 -9.90 -0.12 -9.11
CA ALA A 22 -8.49 0.22 -8.92
C ALA A 22 -7.68 -0.99 -8.42
N GLN A 23 -8.20 -1.73 -7.44
CA GLN A 23 -7.57 -2.95 -6.92
C GLN A 23 -7.46 -4.02 -8.00
N MET A 24 -8.51 -4.24 -8.80
CA MET A 24 -8.47 -5.15 -9.94
C MET A 24 -7.41 -4.75 -10.96
N LYS A 25 -7.30 -3.46 -11.28
CA LYS A 25 -6.31 -2.94 -12.24
C LYS A 25 -4.87 -3.16 -11.74
N VAL A 26 -4.58 -2.86 -10.47
CA VAL A 26 -3.25 -3.09 -9.88
C VAL A 26 -2.90 -4.57 -9.92
N LYS A 27 -3.80 -5.44 -9.45
CA LYS A 27 -3.58 -6.89 -9.46
C LYS A 27 -3.37 -7.42 -10.89
N SER A 28 -4.23 -7.01 -11.82
CA SER A 28 -4.14 -7.43 -13.23
C SER A 28 -2.84 -6.97 -13.89
N ALA A 29 -2.41 -5.73 -13.64
CA ALA A 29 -1.13 -5.23 -14.13
C ALA A 29 0.04 -6.02 -13.55
N PHE A 30 0.05 -6.23 -12.23
CA PHE A 30 1.09 -7.01 -11.57
C PHE A 30 1.17 -8.43 -12.13
N ASP A 31 0.03 -9.13 -12.27
CA ASP A 31 -0.03 -10.50 -12.80
C ASP A 31 0.46 -10.57 -14.27
N LYS A 32 0.10 -9.58 -15.08
CA LYS A 32 0.53 -9.49 -16.48
C LYS A 32 2.03 -9.26 -16.59
N TYR A 33 2.57 -8.27 -15.85
CA TYR A 33 3.96 -7.87 -15.95
C TYR A 33 4.91 -8.74 -15.13
N SER A 34 4.40 -9.55 -14.19
CA SER A 34 5.18 -10.59 -13.50
C SER A 34 5.61 -11.72 -14.43
N ARG A 35 4.91 -11.92 -15.54
CA ARG A 35 5.25 -12.91 -16.58
C ARG A 35 6.24 -12.39 -17.61
N VAL A 36 6.46 -11.06 -17.65
CA VAL A 36 7.38 -10.43 -18.59
C VAL A 36 8.74 -10.31 -17.92
N ARG A 37 9.75 -10.99 -18.46
CA ARG A 37 11.12 -10.91 -17.95
C ARG A 37 11.73 -9.54 -18.23
N ALA A 38 12.39 -8.94 -17.24
CA ALA A 38 13.13 -7.71 -17.43
C ALA A 38 14.36 -7.95 -18.32
N ARG A 39 14.61 -7.07 -19.29
CA ARG A 39 15.79 -7.17 -20.19
C ARG A 39 17.12 -7.14 -19.44
N SER A 40 17.18 -6.46 -18.30
CA SER A 40 18.38 -6.39 -17.45
C SER A 40 18.72 -7.73 -16.79
N GLY A 41 17.78 -8.67 -16.70
CA GLY A 41 17.95 -9.94 -15.99
C GLY A 41 18.06 -9.82 -14.46
N MET A 42 18.03 -8.62 -13.91
CA MET A 42 18.15 -8.37 -12.47
C MET A 42 16.90 -8.83 -11.73
N SER A 43 17.08 -9.41 -10.54
CA SER A 43 15.97 -9.61 -9.60
C SER A 43 15.51 -8.27 -9.02
N GLY A 44 14.32 -8.24 -8.40
CA GLY A 44 13.86 -7.06 -7.67
C GLY A 44 14.85 -6.62 -6.58
N ALA A 45 15.40 -7.56 -5.80
CA ALA A 45 16.41 -7.24 -4.79
C ALA A 45 17.67 -6.60 -5.40
N ALA A 46 18.17 -7.13 -6.53
CA ALA A 46 19.33 -6.57 -7.22
C ALA A 46 19.02 -5.18 -7.81
N ALA A 47 17.82 -4.98 -8.33
CA ALA A 47 17.36 -3.70 -8.84
C ALA A 47 17.27 -2.64 -7.72
N ALA A 48 16.66 -2.98 -6.58
CA ALA A 48 16.60 -2.10 -5.41
C ALA A 48 18.01 -1.74 -4.92
N ARG A 49 18.91 -2.73 -4.78
CA ARG A 49 20.30 -2.50 -4.37
C ARG A 49 21.00 -1.51 -5.31
N ARG A 50 20.88 -1.72 -6.62
CA ARG A 50 21.47 -0.84 -7.63
C ARG A 50 20.95 0.60 -7.54
N VAL A 51 19.65 0.79 -7.33
CA VAL A 51 19.02 2.12 -7.19
C VAL A 51 19.47 2.82 -5.90
N LEU A 52 19.56 2.09 -4.80
CA LEU A 52 20.03 2.63 -3.53
C LEU A 52 21.51 3.02 -3.60
N ASP A 53 22.35 2.14 -4.18
CA ASP A 53 23.79 2.38 -4.32
C ASP A 53 24.09 3.58 -5.22
N SER A 54 23.34 3.74 -6.31
CA SER A 54 23.47 4.89 -7.20
C SER A 54 23.11 6.22 -6.53
N ASN A 55 22.43 6.17 -5.38
CA ASN A 55 22.06 7.33 -4.57
C ASN A 55 22.84 7.41 -3.24
N GLY A 56 23.89 6.60 -3.06
CA GLY A 56 24.74 6.60 -1.87
C GLY A 56 24.12 5.98 -0.62
N LEU A 57 23.02 5.22 -0.75
CA LEU A 57 22.27 4.63 0.37
C LEU A 57 22.74 3.21 0.70
N TYR A 58 24.01 3.05 1.04
CA TYR A 58 24.61 1.76 1.38
C TYR A 58 24.12 1.18 2.72
N ASN A 59 23.57 2.03 3.58
CA ASN A 59 23.08 1.69 4.92
C ASN A 59 21.62 1.19 4.95
N VAL A 60 20.97 1.09 3.79
CA VAL A 60 19.61 0.55 3.70
C VAL A 60 19.68 -0.95 3.41
N ASP A 61 19.23 -1.76 4.35
CA ASP A 61 19.20 -3.22 4.19
C ASP A 61 18.04 -3.67 3.31
N ILE A 62 18.23 -4.75 2.56
CA ILE A 62 17.17 -5.37 1.75
C ILE A 62 16.87 -6.75 2.32
N GLN A 63 15.62 -6.96 2.74
CA GLN A 63 15.20 -8.21 3.39
C GLN A 63 13.96 -8.79 2.71
N PRO A 64 13.84 -10.13 2.64
CA PRO A 64 12.59 -10.76 2.24
C PRO A 64 11.55 -10.63 3.36
N VAL A 65 10.29 -10.41 3.00
CA VAL A 65 9.13 -10.47 3.91
C VAL A 65 8.12 -11.48 3.38
N GLN A 66 7.31 -12.05 4.28
CA GLN A 66 6.21 -12.91 3.88
C GLN A 66 5.01 -12.08 3.40
N GLY A 67 4.16 -12.69 2.56
CA GLY A 67 2.96 -12.06 2.02
C GLY A 67 3.04 -11.83 0.52
N PHE A 68 1.95 -11.27 -0.03
CA PHE A 68 1.82 -10.93 -1.45
C PHE A 68 1.67 -9.41 -1.56
N LEU A 69 2.51 -8.77 -2.38
CA LEU A 69 2.55 -7.30 -2.51
C LEU A 69 2.65 -6.60 -1.16
N SER A 70 3.42 -7.19 -0.25
CA SER A 70 3.69 -6.66 1.09
C SER A 70 5.01 -5.88 1.14
N ASP A 71 5.51 -5.50 -0.03
CA ASP A 71 6.72 -4.72 -0.24
C ASP A 71 6.58 -3.34 0.40
N HIS A 72 7.57 -2.94 1.20
CA HIS A 72 7.58 -1.62 1.83
C HIS A 72 8.99 -1.24 2.30
N TYR A 73 9.30 0.05 2.28
CA TYR A 73 10.42 0.62 3.02
C TYR A 73 10.00 1.12 4.41
N ASP A 74 10.79 0.79 5.43
CA ASP A 74 10.63 1.30 6.80
C ASP A 74 11.69 2.37 7.12
N PRO A 75 11.29 3.66 7.23
CA PRO A 75 12.22 4.76 7.50
C PRO A 75 12.80 4.74 8.93
N ARG A 76 12.20 3.99 9.86
CA ARG A 76 12.67 3.90 11.26
C ARG A 76 13.84 2.96 11.39
N THR A 77 13.75 1.81 10.71
CA THR A 77 14.79 0.76 10.74
C THR A 77 15.73 0.82 9.54
N LYS A 78 15.44 1.67 8.54
CA LYS A 78 16.18 1.76 7.26
C LYS A 78 16.24 0.41 6.54
N VAL A 79 15.15 -0.34 6.56
CA VAL A 79 15.03 -1.65 5.91
C VAL A 79 14.00 -1.58 4.79
N LEU A 80 14.41 -2.01 3.60
CA LEU A 80 13.55 -2.24 2.44
C LEU A 80 13.14 -3.71 2.40
N ARG A 81 11.85 -3.98 2.64
CA ARG A 81 11.29 -5.32 2.66
C ARG A 81 10.62 -5.64 1.34
N LEU A 82 10.97 -6.77 0.73
CA LEU A 82 10.37 -7.23 -0.53
C LEU A 82 9.67 -8.58 -0.34
N SER A 83 8.49 -8.71 -0.93
CA SER A 83 7.75 -9.97 -0.98
C SER A 83 8.52 -11.01 -1.81
N PRO A 84 8.29 -12.33 -1.62
CA PRO A 84 9.11 -13.34 -2.28
C PRO A 84 9.02 -13.27 -3.82
N GLN A 85 7.85 -12.89 -4.34
CA GLN A 85 7.61 -12.73 -5.78
C GLN A 85 8.34 -11.52 -6.38
N VAL A 86 8.75 -10.56 -5.56
CA VAL A 86 9.52 -9.38 -5.98
C VAL A 86 11.01 -9.58 -5.70
N TYR A 87 11.37 -10.07 -4.52
CA TYR A 87 12.75 -10.23 -4.08
C TYR A 87 13.58 -11.08 -5.06
N GLN A 88 13.06 -12.24 -5.47
CA GLN A 88 13.79 -13.22 -6.28
C GLN A 88 13.49 -13.15 -7.77
N SER A 89 12.32 -12.59 -8.16
CA SER A 89 11.89 -12.58 -9.56
C SER A 89 12.63 -11.51 -10.36
N SER A 90 13.01 -11.87 -11.59
CA SER A 90 13.58 -10.95 -12.57
C SER A 90 12.52 -10.44 -13.57
N SER A 91 11.29 -10.27 -13.11
CA SER A 91 10.19 -9.77 -13.93
C SER A 91 10.14 -8.24 -13.96
N LEU A 92 9.47 -7.67 -14.97
CA LEU A 92 9.29 -6.23 -15.07
C LEU A 92 8.50 -5.67 -13.89
N ALA A 93 7.49 -6.41 -13.41
CA ALA A 93 6.73 -6.04 -12.22
C ALA A 93 7.63 -6.02 -10.97
N ALA A 94 8.43 -7.07 -10.75
CA ALA A 94 9.34 -7.15 -9.60
C ALA A 94 10.37 -6.01 -9.59
N VAL A 95 11.02 -5.75 -10.73
CA VAL A 95 11.98 -4.63 -10.85
C VAL A 95 11.28 -3.28 -10.61
N GLY A 96 10.07 -3.10 -11.13
CA GLY A 96 9.28 -1.88 -10.95
C GLY A 96 8.89 -1.63 -9.49
N VAL A 97 8.38 -2.65 -8.79
CA VAL A 97 7.99 -2.55 -7.38
C VAL A 97 9.23 -2.30 -6.51
N ALA A 98 10.32 -3.03 -6.73
CA ALA A 98 11.54 -2.84 -5.96
C ALA A 98 12.16 -1.45 -6.15
N ALA A 99 12.11 -0.91 -7.37
CA ALA A 99 12.55 0.46 -7.66
C ALA A 99 11.62 1.51 -7.01
N HIS A 100 10.31 1.27 -6.97
CA HIS A 100 9.35 2.13 -6.28
C HIS A 100 9.66 2.21 -4.77
N GLU A 101 9.89 1.08 -4.12
CA GLU A 101 10.23 1.04 -2.69
C GLU A 101 11.59 1.68 -2.39
N ALA A 102 12.58 1.48 -3.25
CA ALA A 102 13.86 2.19 -3.15
C ALA A 102 13.68 3.71 -3.31
N GLY A 103 12.68 4.15 -4.08
CA GLY A 103 12.27 5.54 -4.20
C GLY A 103 11.83 6.13 -2.85
N HIS A 104 11.09 5.40 -2.02
CA HIS A 104 10.71 5.84 -0.67
C HIS A 104 11.94 6.01 0.23
N ALA A 105 12.92 5.11 0.13
CA ALA A 105 14.19 5.24 0.86
C ALA A 105 14.98 6.49 0.43
N ILE A 106 14.99 6.80 -0.87
CA ILE A 106 15.62 8.03 -1.39
C ILE A 106 14.89 9.28 -0.91
N GLN A 107 13.55 9.27 -0.91
CA GLN A 107 12.74 10.38 -0.42
C GLN A 107 12.97 10.64 1.08
N ASP A 108 13.04 9.57 1.87
CA ASP A 108 13.36 9.63 3.30
C ASP A 108 14.77 10.21 3.52
N ALA A 109 15.78 9.72 2.80
CA ALA A 109 17.14 10.24 2.88
C ALA A 109 17.27 11.72 2.49
N LYS A 110 16.43 12.19 1.55
CA LYS A 110 16.37 13.60 1.12
C LYS A 110 15.52 14.49 2.04
N GLY A 111 14.88 13.93 3.06
CA GLY A 111 13.98 14.68 3.93
C GLY A 111 12.74 15.22 3.19
N TYR A 112 12.19 14.44 2.24
CA TYR A 112 11.07 14.88 1.41
C TYR A 112 9.82 15.17 2.25
N LEU A 113 9.50 16.46 2.41
CA LEU A 113 8.45 16.95 3.33
C LEU A 113 7.07 16.31 3.10
N PRO A 114 6.58 16.10 1.85
CA PRO A 114 5.29 15.44 1.65
C PRO A 114 5.25 13.99 2.18
N LEU A 115 6.37 13.26 2.09
CA LEU A 115 6.46 11.90 2.65
C LEU A 115 6.45 11.94 4.19
N GLN A 116 7.14 12.90 4.80
CA GLN A 116 7.13 13.09 6.25
C GLN A 116 5.74 13.45 6.76
N ALA A 117 5.06 14.39 6.09
CA ALA A 117 3.68 14.78 6.43
C ALA A 117 2.72 13.60 6.32
N ARG A 118 2.80 12.80 5.25
CA ARG A 118 2.00 11.58 5.08
C ARG A 118 2.26 10.59 6.22
N THR A 119 3.53 10.34 6.55
CA THR A 119 3.92 9.38 7.60
C THR A 119 3.45 9.83 8.98
N ALA A 120 3.50 11.14 9.27
CA ALA A 120 3.02 11.71 10.53
C ALA A 120 1.51 11.55 10.74
N MET A 121 0.72 11.49 9.66
CA MET A 121 -0.73 11.29 9.73
C MET A 121 -1.15 9.85 9.98
N VAL A 122 -0.28 8.86 9.74
CA VAL A 122 -0.64 7.42 9.82
C VAL A 122 -1.28 7.02 11.15
N PRO A 123 -0.77 7.42 12.34
CA PRO A 123 -1.39 7.05 13.61
C PRO A 123 -2.81 7.60 13.77
N ALA A 124 -3.05 8.84 13.36
CA ALA A 124 -4.37 9.47 13.42
C ALA A 124 -5.36 8.78 12.48
N VAL A 125 -4.92 8.42 11.27
CA VAL A 125 -5.74 7.68 10.30
C VAL A 125 -6.04 6.26 10.78
N GLN A 126 -5.08 5.57 11.42
CA GLN A 126 -5.32 4.25 12.00
C GLN A 126 -6.35 4.30 13.12
N PHE A 127 -6.26 5.31 14.00
CA PHE A 127 -7.25 5.53 15.06
C PHE A 127 -8.65 5.79 14.48
N GLY A 128 -8.75 6.67 13.47
CA GLY A 128 -10.00 6.93 12.77
C GLY A 128 -10.58 5.71 12.05
N SER A 129 -9.72 4.86 11.49
CA SER A 129 -10.13 3.62 10.78
C SER A 129 -10.74 2.58 11.73
N TRP A 130 -10.28 2.53 12.98
CA TRP A 130 -10.87 1.66 14.01
C TRP A 130 -12.14 2.27 14.63
N LEU A 131 -12.15 3.58 14.89
CA LEU A 131 -13.31 4.26 15.46
C LEU A 131 -14.48 4.42 14.47
N GLY A 132 -14.22 4.62 13.19
CA GLY A 132 -15.24 4.89 12.17
C GLY A 132 -16.39 3.87 12.20
N PRO A 133 -16.11 2.56 12.12
CA PRO A 133 -17.12 1.52 12.24
C PRO A 133 -17.85 1.53 13.58
N LEU A 134 -17.16 1.83 14.69
CA LEU A 134 -17.78 1.90 16.03
C LEU A 134 -18.74 3.08 16.16
N VAL A 135 -18.33 4.26 15.70
CA VAL A 135 -19.17 5.46 15.67
C VAL A 135 -20.37 5.24 14.75
N PHE A 136 -20.16 4.60 13.60
CA PHE A 136 -21.24 4.22 12.70
C PHE A 136 -22.23 3.25 13.35
N ALA A 137 -21.72 2.18 13.99
CA ALA A 137 -22.55 1.20 14.69
C ALA A 137 -23.31 1.83 15.87
N ALA A 138 -22.68 2.73 16.63
CA ALA A 138 -23.32 3.46 17.72
C ALA A 138 -24.43 4.39 17.18
N GLY A 139 -24.17 5.12 16.09
CA GLY A 139 -25.18 5.93 15.41
C GLY A 139 -26.35 5.10 14.90
N TRP A 140 -26.07 3.93 14.30
CA TRP A 140 -27.09 2.98 13.87
C TRP A 140 -27.94 2.46 15.04
N PHE A 141 -27.30 2.09 16.15
CA PHE A 141 -27.99 1.62 17.35
C PHE A 141 -28.87 2.72 17.97
N LEU A 142 -28.37 3.95 18.04
CA LEU A 142 -29.13 5.10 18.54
C LEU A 142 -30.30 5.45 17.61
N MET A 143 -30.12 5.33 16.29
CA MET A 143 -31.22 5.46 15.33
C MET A 143 -32.28 4.36 15.52
N TYR A 144 -31.87 3.12 15.78
CA TYR A 144 -32.78 2.01 16.06
C TYR A 144 -33.61 2.25 17.33
N LEU A 145 -32.98 2.73 18.41
CA LEU A 145 -33.67 3.06 19.67
C LEU A 145 -34.67 4.21 19.51
N THR A 146 -34.36 5.21 18.68
CA THR A 146 -35.20 6.39 18.48
C THR A 146 -36.32 6.18 17.45
N ARG A 147 -36.16 5.28 16.48
CA ARG A 147 -37.19 4.91 15.49
C ARG A 147 -38.14 3.78 15.94
N GLY A 148 -38.01 3.32 17.18
CA GLY A 148 -38.89 2.33 17.81
C GLY A 148 -40.14 2.91 18.48
N GLN A 149 -40.47 4.18 18.24
CA GLN A 149 -41.78 4.80 18.57
C GLN A 149 -42.53 5.17 17.28
#